data_AF-G1WAM1-F1
#
_entry.id   AF-G1WAM1-F1
#
_cell.length_a   1.000
_cell.length_b   1.000
_cell.length_c   1.000
_cell.angle_alpha   90.00
_cell.angle_beta   90.00
_cell.angle_gamma   90.00
#
_symmetry.space_group_name_H-M   'P 1'
#
loop_
_entity.id
_entity.type
_entity.pdbx_description
1 polymer ?
#
loop_
_entity_poly.entity_id
_entity_poly.type
_entity_poly.pdbx_seq_one_letter_code
_entity_poly.pdbx_strand_id
1 'polypeptide(L)'
;MKAGKLATEQNLTVSVKEIPITEEGKKENPDTYFKNQLLFKAVEEEDFILWLAAKLFESSGNTEQKSDAVKQIAHLLSFIDDDTKLNMFIDALTKYHRGRLFWQKAIENERTRRDRPKEDDIDLNRQYGFWIDRGKYFSTTEKGGVLEWSNFTLAPLFHIKDPIMAKRLYLLTNELGIKEIVEMNQEDLISLQKFRQKLESLGNFIWKAGEKELIKLKSSLYEKTETATQIKQLGWNKKGFFAFGNGIFDGQQFHEVNEYGIVHLGEGR
;
A
#
# COMPACT_ATOMS: atom_id res chain seq x y z
N MET A 1 -10.01 14.33 3.44
CA MET A 1 -8.84 13.95 4.28
C MET A 1 -7.91 12.97 3.59
N LYS A 2 -8.39 11.84 3.02
CA LYS A 2 -7.54 10.81 2.38
C LYS A 2 -6.60 11.37 1.30
N ALA A 3 -7.09 12.26 0.43
CA ALA A 3 -6.30 12.87 -0.63
C ALA A 3 -5.17 13.78 -0.11
N GLY A 4 -5.43 14.59 0.92
CA GLY A 4 -4.41 15.45 1.53
C GLY A 4 -3.30 14.63 2.19
N LYS A 5 -3.65 13.55 2.91
CA LYS A 5 -2.68 12.63 3.50
C LYS A 5 -1.77 12.01 2.43
N LEU A 6 -2.37 11.46 1.38
CA LEU A 6 -1.63 10.84 0.28
C LEU A 6 -0.67 11.85 -0.40
N ALA A 7 -1.11 13.08 -0.63
CA ALA A 7 -0.27 14.10 -1.23
C ALA A 7 0.92 14.48 -0.32
N THR A 8 0.71 14.63 0.98
CA THR A 8 1.80 14.86 1.95
C THR A 8 2.80 13.70 2.01
N GLU A 9 2.32 12.46 1.95
CA GLU A 9 3.18 11.25 1.89
C GLU A 9 4.04 11.19 0.61
N GLN A 10 3.66 11.92 -0.44
CA GLN A 10 4.41 12.08 -1.69
C GLN A 10 5.25 13.37 -1.72
N ASN A 11 5.53 13.97 -0.56
CA ASN A 11 6.29 15.21 -0.39
C ASN A 11 5.69 16.44 -1.10
N LEU A 12 4.38 16.45 -1.36
CA LEU A 12 3.68 17.60 -1.90
C LEU A 12 3.25 18.55 -0.78
N THR A 13 3.30 19.85 -1.06
CA THR A 13 2.73 20.88 -0.17
C THR A 13 1.23 20.94 -0.39
N VAL A 14 0.45 20.91 0.69
CA VAL A 14 -1.02 20.85 0.63
C VAL A 14 -1.62 21.95 1.51
N SER A 15 -2.45 22.80 0.92
CA SER A 15 -3.24 23.80 1.63
C SER A 15 -4.74 23.46 1.57
N VAL A 16 -5.51 24.02 2.50
CA VAL A 16 -6.94 23.82 2.65
C VAL A 16 -7.64 25.17 2.78
N LYS A 17 -8.73 25.33 2.01
CA LYS A 17 -9.75 26.37 2.22
C LYS A 17 -11.03 25.68 2.68
N GLU A 18 -11.33 25.74 3.97
CA GLU A 18 -12.54 25.13 4.52
C GLU A 18 -13.74 26.06 4.31
N ILE A 19 -14.78 25.54 3.67
CA ILE A 19 -16.05 26.26 3.51
C ILE A 19 -16.80 26.19 4.85
N PRO A 20 -17.21 27.34 5.43
CA PRO A 20 -17.92 27.36 6.69
C PRO A 20 -19.28 26.67 6.56
N ILE A 21 -19.70 26.03 7.65
CA ILE A 21 -21.04 25.46 7.74
C ILE A 21 -22.01 26.62 7.94
N THR A 22 -23.07 26.65 7.13
CA THR A 22 -24.15 27.65 7.27
C THR A 22 -24.83 27.54 8.64
N GLU A 23 -25.51 28.62 9.09
CA GLU A 23 -26.22 28.63 10.40
C GLU A 23 -27.27 27.51 10.54
N GLU A 24 -27.75 26.96 9.41
CA GLU A 24 -28.66 25.82 9.35
C GLU A 24 -27.96 24.44 9.41
N GLY A 25 -26.66 24.41 9.65
CA GLY A 25 -25.87 23.16 9.71
C GLY A 25 -25.60 22.52 8.34
N LYS A 26 -25.93 23.21 7.24
CA LYS A 26 -25.80 22.67 5.88
C LYS A 26 -24.39 22.91 5.34
N LYS A 27 -23.76 21.84 4.86
CA LYS A 27 -22.46 21.87 4.19
C LYS A 27 -22.66 22.21 2.72
N GLU A 28 -22.16 23.36 2.30
CA GLU A 28 -22.18 23.76 0.89
C GLU A 28 -21.00 23.17 0.12
N ASN A 29 -21.20 22.93 -1.19
CA ASN A 29 -20.12 22.53 -2.07
C ASN A 29 -19.41 23.78 -2.66
N PRO A 30 -18.18 23.62 -3.20
CA PRO A 30 -17.43 24.74 -3.77
C PRO A 30 -18.20 25.54 -4.81
N ASP A 31 -18.96 24.87 -5.68
CA ASP A 31 -19.73 25.52 -6.75
C ASP A 31 -20.86 26.40 -6.21
N THR A 32 -21.45 26.02 -5.07
CA THR A 32 -22.52 26.80 -4.43
C THR A 32 -21.97 27.97 -3.62
N TYR A 33 -20.85 27.75 -2.92
CA TYR A 33 -20.29 28.74 -2.00
C TYR A 33 -19.43 29.80 -2.71
N PHE A 34 -18.55 29.39 -3.62
CA PHE A 34 -17.61 30.29 -4.31
C PHE A 34 -18.24 30.91 -5.56
N LYS A 35 -19.21 31.82 -5.35
CA LYS A 35 -19.92 32.50 -6.44
C LYS A 35 -19.10 33.57 -7.16
N ASN A 36 -18.01 34.03 -6.54
CA ASN A 36 -17.12 35.02 -7.13
C ASN A 36 -15.71 34.92 -6.53
N GLN A 37 -14.74 35.56 -7.21
CA GLN A 37 -13.34 35.53 -6.81
C GLN A 37 -13.05 36.23 -5.48
N LEU A 38 -13.88 37.21 -5.07
CA LEU A 38 -13.70 37.91 -3.79
C LEU A 38 -13.98 36.97 -2.62
N LEU A 39 -15.06 36.18 -2.69
CA LEU A 39 -15.40 35.15 -1.70
C LEU A 39 -14.30 34.08 -1.61
N PHE A 40 -13.76 33.65 -2.75
CA PHE A 40 -12.68 32.67 -2.77
C PHE A 40 -11.39 33.18 -2.10
N LYS A 41 -11.04 34.45 -2.33
CA LYS A 41 -9.88 35.10 -1.71
C LYS A 41 -10.09 35.38 -0.21
N ALA A 42 -11.34 35.59 0.21
CA ALA A 42 -11.68 35.90 1.60
C ALA A 42 -11.62 34.65 2.51
N VAL A 43 -11.84 33.44 1.98
CA VAL A 43 -11.71 32.21 2.77
C VAL A 43 -10.24 31.99 3.12
N GLU A 44 -9.97 31.79 4.40
CA GLU A 44 -8.62 31.52 4.91
C GLU A 44 -8.04 30.26 4.27
N GLU A 45 -6.78 30.36 3.87
CA GLU A 45 -6.00 29.25 3.34
C GLU A 45 -4.99 28.82 4.39
N GLU A 46 -5.17 27.61 4.91
CA GLU A 46 -4.34 27.05 5.97
C GLU A 46 -3.53 25.85 5.46
N ASP A 47 -2.42 25.55 6.12
CA ASP A 47 -1.68 24.31 5.84
C ASP A 47 -2.50 23.08 6.27
N PHE A 48 -2.51 22.05 5.42
CA PHE A 48 -3.28 20.83 5.64
C PHE A 48 -2.95 20.12 6.96
N ILE A 49 -1.68 20.08 7.37
CA ILE A 49 -1.24 19.38 8.58
C ILE A 49 -1.76 20.13 9.82
N LEU A 50 -1.67 21.46 9.81
CA LEU A 50 -2.15 22.30 10.92
C LEU A 50 -3.68 22.32 11.02
N TRP A 51 -4.36 22.38 9.87
CA TRP A 51 -5.82 22.27 9.79
C TRP A 51 -6.30 20.91 10.29
N LEU A 52 -5.63 19.81 9.87
CA LEU A 52 -5.96 18.47 10.33
C LEU A 52 -5.73 18.33 11.84
N ALA A 53 -4.63 18.89 12.36
CA ALA A 53 -4.35 18.89 13.79
C ALA A 53 -5.46 19.58 14.58
N ALA A 54 -5.94 20.75 14.14
CA ALA A 54 -7.08 21.45 14.76
C ALA A 54 -8.30 20.52 14.87
N LYS A 55 -8.72 19.91 13.77
CA LYS A 55 -9.92 19.04 13.75
C LYS A 55 -9.76 17.79 14.63
N LEU A 56 -8.58 17.18 14.60
CA LEU A 56 -8.31 15.98 15.40
C LEU A 56 -8.29 16.31 16.90
N PHE A 57 -7.67 17.40 17.32
CA PHE A 57 -7.60 17.76 18.73
C PHE A 57 -8.92 18.35 19.27
N GLU A 58 -9.70 19.04 18.44
CA GLU A 58 -11.05 19.51 18.78
C GLU A 58 -12.02 18.36 19.06
N SER A 59 -11.91 17.27 18.28
CA SER A 59 -12.75 16.07 18.45
C SER A 59 -12.21 15.05 19.46
N SER A 60 -11.00 15.25 19.99
CA SER A 60 -10.36 14.33 20.92
C SER A 60 -10.72 14.62 22.39
N GLY A 61 -11.71 13.91 22.91
CA GLY A 61 -12.17 14.06 24.29
C GLY A 61 -11.30 13.35 25.34
N ASN A 62 -10.62 12.26 24.97
CA ASN A 62 -9.85 11.44 25.92
C ASN A 62 -8.37 11.26 25.52
N THR A 63 -7.59 10.69 26.44
CA THR A 63 -6.14 10.49 26.28
C THR A 63 -5.77 9.60 25.10
N GLU A 64 -6.56 8.56 24.82
CA GLU A 64 -6.31 7.63 23.71
C GLU A 64 -6.51 8.33 22.36
N GLN A 65 -7.62 9.07 22.21
CA GLN A 65 -7.91 9.85 21.00
C GLN A 65 -6.83 10.92 20.76
N LYS A 66 -6.36 11.59 21.82
CA LYS A 66 -5.24 12.54 21.72
C LYS A 66 -3.94 11.84 21.32
N SER A 67 -3.69 10.63 21.83
CA SER A 67 -2.53 9.81 21.44
C SER A 67 -2.58 9.45 19.95
N ASP A 68 -3.73 9.05 19.44
CA ASP A 68 -3.92 8.74 18.02
C ASP A 68 -3.82 9.97 17.12
N ALA A 69 -4.33 11.11 17.57
CA ALA A 69 -4.13 12.39 16.89
C ALA A 69 -2.64 12.74 16.78
N VAL A 70 -1.88 12.60 17.87
CA VAL A 70 -0.41 12.80 17.87
C VAL A 70 0.26 11.85 16.87
N LYS A 71 -0.05 10.55 16.90
CA LYS A 71 0.54 9.57 15.97
C LYS A 71 0.27 9.94 14.51
N GLN A 72 -0.98 10.31 14.18
CA GLN A 72 -1.35 10.69 12.81
C GLN A 72 -0.60 11.93 12.31
N ILE A 73 -0.47 12.95 13.15
CA ILE A 73 0.25 14.19 12.78
C ILE A 73 1.76 13.93 12.70
N ALA A 74 2.33 13.20 13.66
CA ALA A 74 3.75 12.84 13.66
C ALA A 74 4.14 12.00 12.43
N HIS A 75 3.26 11.08 12.01
CA HIS A 75 3.44 10.33 10.76
C HIS A 75 3.55 11.25 9.56
N LEU A 76 2.63 12.21 9.38
CA LEU A 76 2.68 13.16 8.25
C LEU A 76 3.93 14.04 8.27
N LEU A 77 4.31 14.54 9.45
CA LEU A 77 5.52 15.33 9.62
C LEU A 77 6.82 14.53 9.37
N SER A 78 6.78 13.20 9.50
CA SER A 78 7.95 12.36 9.24
C SER A 78 8.44 12.42 7.78
N PHE A 79 7.55 12.79 6.84
CA PHE A 79 7.85 12.94 5.41
C PHE A 79 8.42 14.32 5.04
N ILE A 80 8.44 15.28 5.97
CA ILE A 80 9.01 16.60 5.70
C ILE A 80 10.53 16.53 5.88
N ASP A 81 11.25 16.75 4.78
CA ASP A 81 12.73 16.81 4.75
C ASP A 81 13.29 18.21 5.05
N ASP A 82 12.48 19.27 4.90
CA ASP A 82 12.86 20.65 5.21
C ASP A 82 12.79 20.92 6.72
N ASP A 83 13.96 20.92 7.37
CA ASP A 83 14.10 21.16 8.81
C ASP A 83 13.52 22.50 9.28
N THR A 84 13.56 23.53 8.44
CA THR A 84 13.00 24.85 8.81
C THR A 84 11.49 24.76 8.88
N LYS A 85 10.85 24.21 7.84
CA LYS A 85 9.40 23.99 7.83
C LYS A 85 8.96 23.06 8.94
N LEU A 86 9.68 21.97 9.17
CA LEU A 86 9.39 21.01 10.23
C LEU A 86 9.38 21.69 11.61
N ASN A 87 10.37 22.55 11.89
CA ASN A 87 10.41 23.30 13.13
C ASN A 87 9.25 24.30 13.27
N MET A 88 8.84 24.97 12.18
CA MET A 88 7.65 25.84 12.18
C MET A 88 6.37 25.06 12.52
N PHE A 89 6.20 23.86 11.97
CA PHE A 89 5.07 22.98 12.31
C PHE A 89 5.09 22.56 13.77
N ILE A 90 6.25 22.11 14.27
CA ILE A 90 6.41 21.71 15.67
C ILE A 90 6.03 22.86 16.60
N ASP A 91 6.44 24.09 16.28
CA ASP A 91 6.13 25.28 17.07
C ASP A 91 4.62 25.54 17.11
N ALA A 92 3.95 25.49 15.96
CA ALA A 92 2.51 25.67 15.86
C ALA A 92 1.72 24.56 16.59
N LEU A 93 2.22 23.32 16.62
CA LEU A 93 1.56 22.18 17.27
C LEU A 93 1.63 22.20 18.81
N THR A 94 2.57 22.95 19.38
CA THR A 94 2.67 23.09 20.85
C THR A 94 1.41 23.67 21.49
N LYS A 95 0.60 24.42 20.72
CA LYS A 95 -0.69 24.96 21.18
C LYS A 95 -1.75 23.88 21.44
N TYR A 96 -1.64 22.73 20.78
CA TYR A 96 -2.61 21.64 20.90
C TYR A 96 -2.20 20.60 21.94
N HIS A 97 -0.91 20.22 21.97
CA HIS A 97 -0.45 19.18 22.88
C HIS A 97 1.05 19.24 23.18
N ARG A 98 1.41 19.31 24.47
CA ARG A 98 2.80 19.18 24.98
C ARG A 98 3.81 20.13 24.29
N GLY A 99 5.07 20.06 24.72
CA GLY A 99 6.15 20.94 24.21
C GLY A 99 6.89 20.37 23.00
N ARG A 100 7.79 21.19 22.40
CA ARG A 100 8.57 20.81 21.19
C ARG A 100 9.26 19.45 21.29
N LEU A 101 9.95 19.18 22.40
CA LEU A 101 10.69 17.93 22.60
C LEU A 101 9.81 16.69 22.49
N PHE A 102 8.52 16.80 22.87
CA PHE A 102 7.58 15.69 22.74
C PHE A 102 7.28 15.41 21.27
N TRP A 103 6.99 16.45 20.49
CA TRP A 103 6.72 16.32 19.05
C TRP A 103 7.94 15.83 18.28
N GLN A 104 9.13 16.36 18.58
CA GLN A 104 10.38 15.88 18.00
C GLN A 104 10.57 14.37 18.23
N LYS A 105 10.35 13.89 19.47
CA LYS A 105 10.41 12.45 19.77
C LYS A 105 9.32 11.65 19.05
N ALA A 106 8.09 12.17 18.96
CA ALA A 106 7.01 11.49 18.26
C ALA A 106 7.31 11.34 16.76
N ILE A 107 7.83 12.40 16.13
CA ILE A 107 8.22 12.40 14.71
C ILE A 107 9.39 11.45 14.48
N GLU A 108 10.41 11.48 15.34
CA GLU A 108 11.56 10.58 15.24
C GLU A 108 11.16 9.11 15.41
N ASN A 109 10.23 8.81 16.32
CA ASN A 109 9.68 7.47 16.48
C ASN A 109 8.94 7.01 15.21
N GLU A 110 8.19 7.90 14.56
CA GLU A 110 7.50 7.58 13.30
C GLU A 110 8.48 7.45 12.13
N ARG A 111 9.53 8.29 12.04
CA ARG A 111 10.64 8.09 11.09
C ARG A 111 11.29 6.72 11.28
N THR A 112 11.65 6.38 12.52
CA THR A 112 12.24 5.08 12.86
C THR A 112 11.29 3.92 12.57
N ARG A 113 9.97 4.08 12.73
CA ARG A 113 8.98 3.05 12.40
C ARG A 113 8.80 2.88 10.89
N ARG A 114 8.78 3.98 10.15
CA ARG A 114 8.70 3.99 8.68
C ARG A 114 9.94 3.34 8.07
N ASP A 115 11.11 3.67 8.61
CA ASP A 115 12.39 3.21 8.11
C ASP A 115 12.80 1.84 8.73
N ARG A 116 12.01 1.32 9.68
CA ARG A 116 12.20 -0.04 10.19
C ARG A 116 11.80 -1.05 9.12
N PRO A 117 12.67 -2.02 8.80
CA PRO A 117 12.27 -3.14 7.96
C PRO A 117 11.09 -3.87 8.61
N LYS A 118 10.07 -4.19 7.82
CA LYS A 118 8.92 -4.95 8.34
C LYS A 118 9.42 -6.33 8.80
N GLU A 119 8.74 -6.95 9.75
CA GLU A 119 9.13 -8.27 10.27
C GLU A 119 9.27 -9.31 9.14
N ASP A 120 8.42 -9.19 8.11
CA ASP A 120 8.50 -9.95 6.86
C ASP A 120 9.82 -9.72 6.08
N ASP A 121 10.40 -8.52 6.12
CA ASP A 121 11.67 -8.18 5.44
C ASP A 121 12.89 -8.76 6.16
N ILE A 122 12.83 -8.83 7.50
CA ILE A 122 13.87 -9.46 8.32
C ILE A 122 13.90 -10.97 8.05
N ASP A 123 12.74 -11.58 7.85
CA ASP A 123 12.63 -13.00 7.53
C ASP A 123 13.07 -13.31 6.09
N LEU A 124 12.71 -12.46 5.13
CA LEU A 124 13.15 -12.58 3.73
C LEU A 124 14.68 -12.64 3.58
N ASN A 125 15.39 -11.75 4.28
CA ASN A 125 16.85 -11.70 4.17
C ASN A 125 17.51 -12.92 4.81
N ARG A 126 16.99 -13.38 5.95
CA ARG A 126 17.52 -14.57 6.64
C ARG A 126 17.26 -15.85 5.87
N GLN A 127 16.06 -16.01 5.30
CA GLN A 127 15.65 -17.25 4.63
C GLN A 127 16.15 -17.32 3.18
N TYR A 128 16.06 -16.23 2.42
CA TYR A 128 16.31 -16.24 0.98
C TYR A 128 17.49 -15.35 0.54
N GLY A 129 18.07 -14.56 1.46
CA GLY A 129 19.26 -13.76 1.18
C GLY A 129 18.99 -12.51 0.33
N PHE A 130 17.81 -11.91 0.48
CA PHE A 130 17.42 -10.63 -0.12
C PHE A 130 16.41 -9.90 0.77
N TRP A 131 16.29 -8.59 0.62
CA TRP A 131 15.30 -7.78 1.32
C TRP A 131 14.54 -6.88 0.35
N ILE A 132 13.45 -6.29 0.83
CA ILE A 132 12.71 -5.26 0.10
C ILE A 132 13.04 -3.91 0.74
N ASP A 133 13.36 -2.93 -0.11
CA ASP A 133 13.48 -1.54 0.31
C ASP A 133 12.81 -0.64 -0.73
N ARG A 134 11.99 0.32 -0.29
CA ARG A 134 11.27 1.28 -1.15
C ARG A 134 10.63 0.67 -2.41
N GLY A 135 9.99 -0.50 -2.29
CA GLY A 135 9.29 -1.17 -3.40
C GLY A 135 10.21 -1.87 -4.41
N LYS A 136 11.45 -2.20 -4.02
CA LYS A 136 12.47 -2.85 -4.86
C LYS A 136 13.11 -4.01 -4.12
N TYR A 137 13.59 -5.00 -4.87
CA TYR A 137 14.37 -6.11 -4.31
C TYR A 137 15.86 -5.79 -4.29
N PHE A 138 16.53 -6.15 -3.20
CA PHE A 138 17.96 -5.98 -3.04
C PHE A 138 18.61 -7.20 -2.39
N SER A 139 19.89 -7.41 -2.66
CA SER A 139 20.73 -8.35 -1.91
C SER A 139 22.13 -7.82 -1.68
N THR A 140 22.88 -8.49 -0.81
CA THR A 140 24.31 -8.27 -0.67
C THR A 140 25.06 -9.13 -1.69
N THR A 141 26.07 -8.56 -2.33
CA THR A 141 27.02 -9.26 -3.21
C THR A 141 28.07 -10.00 -2.38
N GLU A 142 28.78 -10.95 -2.98
CA GLU A 142 29.88 -11.68 -2.33
C GLU A 142 30.98 -10.76 -1.76
N LYS A 143 31.14 -9.55 -2.32
CA LYS A 143 32.12 -8.54 -1.89
C LYS A 143 31.56 -7.55 -0.85
N GLY A 144 30.35 -7.77 -0.34
CA GLY A 144 29.71 -6.87 0.64
C GLY A 144 29.02 -5.63 0.05
N GLY A 145 29.02 -5.45 -1.26
CA GLY A 145 28.26 -4.38 -1.93
C GLY A 145 26.75 -4.68 -2.02
N VAL A 146 25.92 -3.66 -2.20
CA VAL A 146 24.46 -3.81 -2.41
C VAL A 146 24.17 -3.99 -3.90
N LEU A 147 23.31 -4.95 -4.24
CA LEU A 147 22.83 -5.23 -5.59
C LEU A 147 21.32 -5.03 -5.66
N GLU A 148 20.87 -4.11 -6.50
CA GLU A 148 19.45 -3.94 -6.84
C GLU A 148 19.02 -4.97 -7.89
N TRP A 149 17.92 -5.67 -7.63
CA TRP A 149 17.39 -6.69 -8.53
C TRP A 149 16.31 -6.16 -9.45
N SER A 150 15.51 -5.19 -9.01
CA SER A 150 14.33 -4.71 -9.74
C SER A 150 13.91 -3.32 -9.31
N ASN A 151 13.12 -2.65 -10.15
CA ASN A 151 12.38 -1.43 -9.77
C ASN A 151 10.94 -1.72 -9.30
N PHE A 152 10.64 -2.97 -8.95
CA PHE A 152 9.31 -3.44 -8.56
C PHE A 152 9.36 -4.60 -7.56
N THR A 153 8.20 -4.90 -6.97
CA THR A 153 7.97 -6.11 -6.16
C THR A 153 6.84 -6.95 -6.73
N LEU A 154 6.86 -8.24 -6.42
CA LEU A 154 5.80 -9.21 -6.74
C LEU A 154 5.16 -9.68 -5.43
N ALA A 155 3.85 -9.48 -5.30
CA ALA A 155 3.06 -10.13 -4.27
C ALA A 155 2.37 -11.38 -4.85
N PRO A 156 2.56 -12.58 -4.26
CA PRO A 156 1.86 -13.78 -4.68
C PRO A 156 0.36 -13.63 -4.44
N LEU A 157 -0.43 -13.92 -5.48
CA LEU A 157 -1.89 -13.99 -5.37
C LEU A 157 -2.29 -15.47 -5.29
N PHE A 158 -2.17 -16.21 -6.39
CA PHE A 158 -2.64 -17.59 -6.46
C PHE A 158 -1.80 -18.44 -7.42
N HIS A 159 -1.63 -19.71 -7.08
CA HIS A 159 -1.16 -20.76 -7.97
C HIS A 159 -2.37 -21.56 -8.43
N ILE A 160 -2.74 -21.42 -9.71
CA ILE A 160 -3.82 -22.16 -10.31
C ILE A 160 -3.25 -23.50 -10.79
N LYS A 161 -3.57 -24.56 -10.05
CA LYS A 161 -3.13 -25.92 -10.37
C LYS A 161 -3.92 -26.43 -11.57
N ASP A 162 -3.21 -26.74 -12.65
CA ASP A 162 -3.73 -27.47 -13.80
C ASP A 162 -2.69 -28.53 -14.22
N PRO A 163 -3.11 -29.75 -14.59
CA PRO A 163 -2.18 -30.81 -14.99
C PRO A 163 -1.34 -30.49 -16.24
N ILE A 164 -1.80 -29.57 -17.08
CA ILE A 164 -1.21 -29.27 -18.40
C ILE A 164 -0.72 -27.82 -18.44
N MET A 165 -1.48 -26.87 -17.90
CA MET A 165 -1.20 -25.43 -17.98
C MET A 165 -1.27 -24.75 -16.60
N ALA A 166 -0.40 -25.17 -15.68
CA ALA A 166 -0.29 -24.52 -14.38
C ALA A 166 0.13 -23.05 -14.51
N LYS A 167 -0.55 -22.18 -13.77
CA LYS A 167 -0.38 -20.71 -13.83
C LYS A 167 -0.15 -20.14 -12.44
N ARG A 168 0.64 -19.08 -12.35
CA ARG A 168 0.82 -18.29 -11.12
C ARG A 168 0.43 -16.84 -11.39
N LEU A 169 -0.41 -16.30 -10.53
CA LEU A 169 -0.84 -14.91 -10.54
C LEU A 169 -0.04 -14.14 -9.49
N TYR A 170 0.53 -13.02 -9.89
CA TYR A 170 1.21 -12.09 -9.00
C TYR A 170 0.70 -10.68 -9.23
N LEU A 171 0.69 -9.87 -8.17
CA LEU A 171 0.51 -8.44 -8.26
C LEU A 171 1.89 -7.78 -8.33
N LEU A 172 2.20 -7.14 -9.46
CA LEU A 172 3.35 -6.25 -9.56
C LEU A 172 3.02 -4.92 -8.92
N THR A 173 3.99 -4.33 -8.23
CA THR A 173 3.96 -2.92 -7.83
C THR A 173 5.34 -2.32 -8.08
N ASN A 174 5.43 -1.33 -8.97
CA ASN A 174 6.70 -0.64 -9.22
C ASN A 174 6.97 0.48 -8.21
N GLU A 175 8.16 1.06 -8.28
CA GLU A 175 8.62 2.16 -7.41
C GLU A 175 7.73 3.42 -7.48
N LEU A 176 6.94 3.59 -8.55
CA LEU A 176 6.00 4.69 -8.74
C LEU A 176 4.59 4.37 -8.19
N GLY A 177 4.40 3.17 -7.63
CA GLY A 177 3.12 2.69 -7.11
C GLY A 177 2.15 2.19 -8.18
N ILE A 178 2.59 2.04 -9.44
CA ILE A 178 1.77 1.45 -10.51
C ILE A 178 1.64 -0.05 -10.26
N LYS A 179 0.41 -0.57 -10.37
CA LYS A 179 0.06 -1.95 -10.07
C LYS A 179 -0.48 -2.66 -11.30
N GLU A 180 0.02 -3.87 -11.55
CA GLU A 180 -0.44 -4.73 -12.65
C GLU A 180 -0.52 -6.19 -12.19
N ILE A 181 -1.54 -6.92 -12.63
CA ILE A 181 -1.62 -8.36 -12.39
C ILE A 181 -0.89 -9.07 -13.53
N VAL A 182 0.09 -9.90 -13.19
CA VAL A 182 0.76 -10.78 -14.16
C VAL A 182 0.29 -12.22 -13.97
N GLU A 183 -0.09 -12.84 -15.08
CA GLU A 183 -0.24 -14.29 -15.18
C GLU A 183 1.03 -14.90 -15.76
N MET A 184 1.76 -15.68 -14.97
CA MET A 184 2.98 -16.37 -15.38
C MET A 184 2.74 -17.87 -15.53
N ASN A 185 3.10 -18.39 -16.71
CA ASN A 185 3.18 -19.82 -16.95
C ASN A 185 4.48 -20.39 -16.36
N GLN A 186 4.60 -21.70 -16.33
CA GLN A 186 5.81 -22.37 -15.84
C GLN A 186 7.08 -21.90 -16.59
N GLU A 187 7.00 -21.71 -17.91
CA GLU A 187 8.12 -21.29 -18.74
C GLU A 187 8.61 -19.85 -18.46
N ASP A 188 7.70 -18.96 -18.07
CA ASP A 188 8.00 -17.55 -17.79
C ASP A 188 8.89 -17.42 -16.55
N LEU A 189 8.80 -18.38 -15.62
CA LEU A 189 9.58 -18.43 -14.39
C LEU A 189 10.82 -19.33 -14.50
N ILE A 190 10.98 -20.09 -15.59
CA ILE A 190 12.16 -20.95 -15.80
C ILE A 190 13.29 -20.15 -16.45
N SER A 191 12.98 -19.36 -17.49
CA SER A 191 14.00 -18.62 -18.24
C SER A 191 14.04 -17.17 -17.79
N LEU A 192 15.23 -16.67 -17.45
CA LEU A 192 15.46 -15.25 -17.15
C LEU A 192 14.99 -14.33 -18.29
N GLN A 193 15.18 -14.76 -19.54
CA GLN A 193 14.76 -14.00 -20.71
C GLN A 193 13.24 -13.91 -20.81
N LYS A 194 12.53 -15.04 -20.65
CA LYS A 194 11.06 -15.05 -20.66
C LYS A 194 10.49 -14.26 -19.49
N PHE A 195 11.09 -14.38 -18.31
CA PHE A 195 10.72 -13.61 -17.12
C PHE A 195 10.79 -12.10 -17.39
N ARG A 196 11.91 -11.61 -17.91
CA ARG A 196 12.09 -10.21 -18.30
C ARG A 196 11.07 -9.78 -19.36
N GLN A 197 10.95 -10.54 -20.44
CA GLN A 197 10.02 -10.25 -21.53
C GLN A 197 8.58 -10.13 -21.01
N LYS A 198 8.16 -11.03 -20.12
CA LYS A 198 6.82 -11.02 -19.55
C LYS A 198 6.56 -9.78 -18.70
N LEU A 199 7.50 -9.42 -17.83
CA LEU A 199 7.38 -8.25 -16.96
C LEU A 199 7.42 -6.94 -17.74
N GLU A 200 8.38 -6.79 -18.65
CA GLU A 200 8.55 -5.57 -19.45
C GLU A 200 7.39 -5.36 -20.44
N SER A 201 6.67 -6.42 -20.83
CA SER A 201 5.45 -6.29 -21.64
C SER A 201 4.30 -5.58 -20.91
N LEU A 202 4.35 -5.49 -19.58
CA LEU A 202 3.35 -4.83 -18.74
C LEU A 202 3.71 -3.37 -18.40
N GLY A 203 4.84 -2.87 -18.92
CA GLY A 203 5.27 -1.48 -18.73
C GLY A 203 6.57 -1.36 -17.94
N ASN A 204 6.65 -0.38 -17.04
CA ASN A 204 7.88 -0.04 -16.32
C ASN A 204 8.19 -1.02 -15.18
N PHE A 205 8.56 -2.24 -15.54
CA PHE A 205 8.91 -3.34 -14.63
C PHE A 205 10.19 -4.02 -15.12
N ILE A 206 11.34 -3.58 -14.60
CA ILE A 206 12.67 -3.97 -15.07
C ILE A 206 13.32 -4.90 -14.06
N TRP A 207 13.75 -6.08 -14.52
CA TRP A 207 14.55 -7.02 -13.74
C TRP A 207 16.03 -6.94 -14.13
N LYS A 208 16.86 -6.49 -13.19
CA LYS A 208 18.30 -6.17 -13.35
C LYS A 208 19.22 -7.34 -12.97
N ALA A 209 18.79 -8.22 -12.07
CA ALA A 209 19.64 -9.28 -11.53
C ALA A 209 19.73 -10.53 -12.44
N GLY A 210 20.60 -11.47 -12.04
CA GLY A 210 20.88 -12.70 -12.76
C GLY A 210 19.94 -13.85 -12.37
N GLU A 211 20.28 -15.04 -12.88
CA GLU A 211 19.48 -16.26 -12.68
C GLU A 211 19.52 -16.76 -11.22
N LYS A 212 20.65 -16.57 -10.52
CA LYS A 212 20.79 -16.91 -9.09
C LYS A 212 19.77 -16.15 -8.23
N GLU A 213 19.60 -14.85 -8.49
CA GLU A 213 18.65 -14.00 -7.78
C GLU A 213 17.20 -14.34 -8.15
N LEU A 214 16.94 -14.68 -9.42
CA LEU A 214 15.63 -15.15 -9.84
C LEU A 214 15.24 -16.45 -9.12
N ILE A 215 16.18 -17.37 -8.92
CA ILE A 215 15.94 -18.61 -8.14
C ILE A 215 15.56 -18.27 -6.69
N LYS A 216 16.28 -17.36 -6.03
CA LYS A 216 15.96 -16.92 -4.66
C LYS A 216 14.56 -16.32 -4.56
N LEU A 217 14.21 -15.43 -5.50
CA LEU A 217 12.89 -14.82 -5.55
C LEU A 217 11.81 -15.89 -5.74
N LYS A 218 12.01 -16.85 -6.66
CA LYS A 218 11.07 -17.95 -6.89
C LYS A 218 10.83 -18.79 -5.65
N SER A 219 11.87 -19.13 -4.89
CA SER A 219 11.73 -19.88 -3.65
C SER A 219 10.79 -19.16 -2.68
N SER A 220 10.99 -17.85 -2.50
CA SER A 220 10.13 -17.03 -1.64
C SER A 220 8.70 -16.92 -2.16
N LEU A 221 8.52 -16.68 -3.46
CA LEU A 221 7.21 -16.56 -4.07
C LEU A 221 6.42 -17.87 -3.97
N TYR A 222 7.05 -19.00 -4.23
CA TYR A 222 6.36 -20.30 -4.28
C TYR A 222 5.90 -20.75 -2.90
N GLU A 223 6.71 -20.50 -1.86
CA GLU A 223 6.37 -20.83 -0.48
C GLU A 223 5.18 -19.99 0.02
N LYS A 224 5.09 -18.74 -0.40
CA LYS A 224 4.03 -17.80 0.02
C LYS A 224 2.77 -17.86 -0.84
N THR A 225 2.73 -18.65 -1.92
CA THR A 225 1.58 -18.67 -2.85
C THR A 225 0.53 -19.71 -2.46
N GLU A 226 -0.70 -19.25 -2.22
CA GLU A 226 -1.85 -20.14 -2.02
C GLU A 226 -2.20 -20.90 -3.32
N THR A 227 -2.56 -22.18 -3.22
CA THR A 227 -2.94 -22.99 -4.40
C THR A 227 -4.45 -23.07 -4.55
N ALA A 228 -4.94 -22.65 -5.72
CA ALA A 228 -6.34 -22.74 -6.12
C ALA A 228 -6.54 -23.82 -7.21
N THR A 229 -7.75 -24.38 -7.30
CA THR A 229 -8.16 -25.27 -8.40
C THR A 229 -9.08 -24.52 -9.35
N GLN A 230 -8.79 -24.54 -10.65
CA GLN A 230 -9.65 -23.92 -11.64
C GLN A 230 -10.96 -24.71 -11.83
N ILE A 231 -12.09 -24.00 -11.83
CA ILE A 231 -13.38 -24.56 -12.23
C ILE A 231 -13.58 -24.33 -13.72
N LYS A 232 -13.58 -25.42 -14.51
CA LYS A 232 -13.69 -25.37 -15.97
C LYS A 232 -15.13 -25.35 -16.48
N GLN A 233 -16.08 -25.76 -15.65
CA GLN A 233 -17.49 -25.90 -16.02
C GLN A 233 -18.37 -25.31 -14.93
N LEU A 234 -19.32 -24.46 -15.33
CA LEU A 234 -20.38 -23.96 -14.47
C LEU A 234 -21.46 -25.03 -14.29
N GLY A 235 -22.26 -24.89 -13.23
CA GLY A 235 -23.26 -25.88 -12.82
C GLY A 235 -22.71 -26.86 -11.77
N TRP A 236 -23.26 -28.07 -11.74
CA TRP A 236 -22.90 -29.07 -10.72
C TRP A 236 -21.44 -29.53 -10.85
N ASN A 237 -20.69 -29.43 -9.76
CA ASN A 237 -19.33 -29.92 -9.64
C ASN A 237 -19.29 -31.24 -8.86
N LYS A 238 -18.45 -32.20 -9.30
CA LYS A 238 -18.26 -33.50 -8.61
C LYS A 238 -17.76 -33.38 -7.17
N LYS A 239 -17.20 -32.22 -6.80
CA LYS A 239 -16.80 -31.90 -5.43
C LYS A 239 -17.98 -31.49 -4.52
N GLY A 240 -19.22 -31.52 -5.00
CA GLY A 240 -20.42 -31.35 -4.18
C GLY A 240 -20.97 -29.93 -4.09
N PHE A 241 -20.61 -29.04 -5.03
CA PHE A 241 -21.12 -27.66 -5.07
C PHE A 241 -21.61 -27.29 -6.48
N PHE A 242 -22.45 -26.26 -6.57
CA PHE A 242 -22.83 -25.64 -7.84
C PHE A 242 -21.95 -24.42 -8.10
N ALA A 243 -21.36 -24.32 -9.30
CA ALA A 243 -20.54 -23.19 -9.72
C ALA A 243 -21.31 -22.23 -10.63
N PHE A 244 -21.16 -20.94 -10.37
CA PHE A 244 -21.76 -19.83 -11.13
C PHE A 244 -20.66 -18.83 -11.50
N GLY A 245 -20.94 -17.92 -12.43
CA GLY A 245 -19.95 -16.93 -12.87
C GLY A 245 -19.50 -15.96 -11.76
N ASN A 246 -20.32 -15.80 -10.72
CA ASN A 246 -20.11 -14.86 -9.62
C ASN A 246 -19.89 -15.55 -8.27
N GLY A 247 -19.77 -16.88 -8.22
CA GLY A 247 -19.62 -17.59 -6.95
C GLY A 247 -19.97 -19.07 -7.03
N ILE A 248 -20.03 -19.71 -5.88
CA ILE A 248 -20.40 -21.12 -5.75
C ILE A 248 -21.40 -21.32 -4.63
N PHE A 249 -22.29 -22.29 -4.78
CA PHE A 249 -23.24 -22.71 -3.75
C PHE A 249 -22.86 -24.10 -3.24
N ASP A 250 -22.53 -24.23 -1.97
CA ASP A 250 -22.06 -25.49 -1.35
C ASP A 250 -23.20 -26.40 -0.86
N GLY A 251 -24.46 -26.02 -1.12
CA GLY A 251 -25.65 -26.72 -0.60
C GLY A 251 -26.23 -26.09 0.66
N GLN A 252 -25.49 -25.20 1.33
CA GLN A 252 -25.94 -24.47 2.53
C GLN A 252 -25.97 -22.97 2.29
N GLN A 253 -24.90 -22.41 1.72
CA GLN A 253 -24.75 -20.98 1.49
C GLN A 253 -24.06 -20.68 0.15
N PHE A 254 -24.31 -19.47 -0.34
CA PHE A 254 -23.64 -18.95 -1.53
C PHE A 254 -22.38 -18.20 -1.12
N HIS A 255 -21.27 -18.53 -1.77
CA HIS A 255 -19.96 -17.92 -1.58
C HIS A 255 -19.61 -17.12 -2.83
N GLU A 256 -19.56 -15.80 -2.69
CA GLU A 256 -19.21 -14.89 -3.77
C GLU A 256 -17.71 -14.96 -4.12
N VAL A 257 -17.39 -14.69 -5.39
CA VAL A 257 -16.00 -14.51 -5.80
C VAL A 257 -15.43 -13.20 -5.25
N ASN A 258 -14.14 -13.20 -4.90
CA ASN A 258 -13.41 -11.98 -4.59
C ASN A 258 -13.04 -11.19 -5.86
N GLU A 259 -12.32 -10.07 -5.69
CA GLU A 259 -11.87 -9.20 -6.79
C GLU A 259 -11.00 -9.90 -7.86
N TYR A 260 -10.46 -11.07 -7.54
CA TYR A 260 -9.65 -11.90 -8.44
C TYR A 260 -10.41 -13.10 -9.02
N GLY A 261 -11.72 -13.23 -8.75
CA GLY A 261 -12.52 -14.35 -9.24
C GLY A 261 -12.36 -15.65 -8.42
N ILE A 262 -11.80 -15.57 -7.21
CA ILE A 262 -11.53 -16.73 -6.34
C ILE A 262 -12.58 -16.84 -5.24
N VAL A 263 -12.95 -18.07 -4.91
CA VAL A 263 -13.79 -18.39 -3.74
C VAL A 263 -12.99 -19.20 -2.73
N HIS A 264 -12.96 -18.75 -1.48
CA HIS A 264 -12.42 -19.49 -0.35
C HIS A 264 -13.53 -20.28 0.34
N LEU A 265 -13.57 -21.58 0.09
CA LEU A 265 -14.35 -22.50 0.92
C LEU A 265 -13.49 -22.82 2.14
N GLY A 266 -13.90 -22.38 3.32
CA GLY A 266 -13.19 -22.68 4.56
C GLY A 266 -12.85 -24.18 4.67
N GLU A 267 -11.69 -24.51 5.22
CA GLU A 267 -11.25 -25.91 5.36
C GLU A 267 -12.27 -26.70 6.18
N GLY A 268 -13.09 -27.53 5.52
CA GLY A 268 -14.08 -28.33 6.24
C GLY A 268 -15.18 -28.99 5.42
N ARG A 269 -14.83 -29.90 4.51
CA ARG A 269 -15.27 -31.32 4.49
C ARG A 269 -14.61 -32.10 3.36
#